data_AF-A0A9E3JA11-F1
#
_entry.id   AF-A0A9E3JA11-F1
#
_cell.length_a   1.000
_cell.length_b   1.000
_cell.length_c   1.000
_cell.angle_alpha   90.00
_cell.angle_beta   90.00
_cell.angle_gamma   90.00
#
_symmetry.space_group_name_H-M   'P 1'
#
loop_
_entity.id
_entity.type
_entity.pdbx_description
1 polymer ?
#
loop_
_entity_poly.entity_id
_entity_poly.type
_entity_poly.pdbx_seq_one_letter_code
_entity_poly.pdbx_strand_id
1 'polypeptide(L)'
;EQAQVQTASLTQQADTQAIAADASAKKVAEESARKAAAKSAIEKKEAAEQAAKEAKERAEAKEKASRSSSSFPVQSSYTVAQIQSMAASMVPSGQFQCFSNIVDHESSWNYRAVNASSGAYGLFQALPGSKMSSVGSDWQTNPATQIKWGLNYMDSRYGSPCEAWSFWQANNWY
;
A
#
# COMPACT_ATOMS: atom_id res chain seq x y z
N GLU A 1 27.55 25.00 71.38
CA GLU A 1 27.92 23.82 70.58
C GLU A 1 26.72 22.99 70.10
N GLN A 2 25.69 22.72 70.91
CA GLN A 2 24.55 21.86 70.49
C GLN A 2 23.76 22.34 69.25
N ALA A 3 23.57 23.65 69.05
CA ALA A 3 22.81 24.18 67.91
C ALA A 3 23.50 23.99 66.55
N GLN A 4 24.84 24.01 66.50
CA GLN A 4 25.62 23.76 65.27
C GLN A 4 25.60 22.28 64.87
N VAL A 5 25.58 21.36 65.85
CA VAL A 5 25.53 19.92 65.60
C VAL A 5 24.17 19.52 65.01
N GLN A 6 23.08 20.14 65.49
CA GLN A 6 21.73 19.89 64.94
C GLN A 6 21.57 20.41 63.51
N THR A 7 22.14 21.57 63.18
CA THR A 7 22.08 22.11 61.81
C THR A 7 22.89 21.25 60.83
N ALA A 8 24.09 20.80 61.22
CA ALA A 8 24.89 19.89 60.40
C ALA A 8 24.19 18.55 60.11
N SER A 9 23.51 17.97 61.11
CA SER A 9 22.74 16.73 60.95
C SER A 9 21.54 16.90 60.00
N LEU A 10 20.85 18.04 60.05
CA LEU A 10 19.72 18.34 59.17
C LEU A 10 20.17 18.53 57.71
N THR A 11 21.28 19.23 57.49
CA THR A 11 21.87 19.39 56.14
C THR A 11 22.27 18.04 55.56
N GLN A 12 22.95 17.19 56.33
CA GLN A 12 23.38 15.87 55.87
C GLN A 12 22.19 14.94 55.54
N GLN A 13 21.10 15.05 56.30
CA GLN A 13 19.87 14.28 56.06
C GLN A 13 19.13 14.75 54.79
N ALA A 14 19.13 16.06 54.53
CA ALA A 14 18.58 16.64 53.30
C ALA A 14 19.38 16.24 52.05
N ASP A 15 20.71 16.25 52.13
CA ASP A 15 21.58 15.79 51.04
C ASP A 15 21.35 14.30 50.72
N THR A 16 21.18 13.47 51.75
CA THR A 16 20.91 12.03 51.57
C THR A 16 19.55 11.79 50.92
N GLN A 17 18.52 12.56 51.31
CA GLN A 17 17.19 12.49 50.67
C GLN A 17 17.22 12.98 49.22
N ALA A 18 17.98 14.03 48.91
CA ALA A 18 18.13 14.55 47.55
C ALA A 18 18.81 13.53 46.62
N ILE A 19 19.88 12.87 47.09
CA ILE A 19 20.58 11.81 46.35
C ILE A 19 19.65 10.61 46.10
N ALA A 20 18.87 10.21 47.10
CA ALA A 20 17.91 9.11 46.97
C ALA A 20 16.78 9.43 45.96
N ALA A 21 16.28 10.67 45.97
CA ALA A 21 15.27 11.12 45.01
C ALA A 21 15.82 11.14 43.56
N ASP A 22 17.04 11.62 43.34
CA ASP A 22 17.69 11.67 42.02
C ASP A 22 17.95 10.25 41.46
N ALA A 23 18.41 9.33 42.31
CA ALA A 23 18.59 7.92 41.95
C ALA A 23 17.27 7.23 41.58
N SER A 24 16.19 7.55 42.30
CA SER A 24 14.84 7.03 42.04
C SER A 24 14.30 7.56 40.71
N ALA A 25 14.47 8.85 40.44
CA ALA A 25 14.04 9.49 39.19
C ALA A 25 14.78 8.92 37.96
N LYS A 26 16.09 8.70 38.06
CA LYS A 26 16.89 8.07 36.99
C LYS A 26 16.41 6.65 36.68
N LYS A 27 16.12 5.84 37.72
CA LYS A 27 15.65 4.46 37.54
C LYS A 27 14.28 4.40 36.84
N VAL A 28 13.37 5.30 37.19
CA VAL A 28 12.05 5.41 36.54
C VAL A 28 12.18 5.85 35.08
N ALA A 29 13.06 6.83 34.79
CA ALA A 29 13.34 7.29 33.43
C ALA A 29 13.90 6.16 32.55
N GLU A 30 14.87 5.40 33.05
CA GLU A 30 15.48 4.29 32.31
C GLU A 30 14.51 3.14 32.04
N GLU A 31 13.63 2.82 32.99
CA GLU A 31 12.59 1.79 32.82
C GLU A 31 11.54 2.22 31.78
N SER A 32 11.15 3.49 31.79
CA SER A 32 10.23 4.06 30.79
C SER A 32 10.84 4.04 29.38
N ALA A 33 12.13 4.35 29.25
CA ALA A 33 12.86 4.30 27.98
C ALA A 33 12.99 2.87 27.45
N ARG A 34 13.28 1.88 28.33
CA ARG A 34 13.30 0.45 27.95
C ARG A 34 11.93 -0.04 27.48
N LYS A 35 10.85 0.32 28.17
CA LYS A 35 9.47 -0.06 27.79
C LYS A 35 9.07 0.55 26.44
N ALA A 36 9.40 1.81 26.19
CA ALA A 36 9.15 2.47 24.91
C ALA A 36 9.96 1.83 23.76
N ALA A 37 11.23 1.52 23.99
CA ALA A 37 12.08 0.85 23.00
C ALA A 37 11.57 -0.56 22.66
N ALA A 38 11.13 -1.32 23.67
CA ALA A 38 10.55 -2.65 23.47
C ALA A 38 9.25 -2.60 22.67
N LYS A 39 8.35 -1.63 22.95
CA LYS A 39 7.09 -1.48 22.22
C LYS A 39 7.32 -1.09 20.75
N SER A 40 8.25 -0.17 20.48
CA SER A 40 8.61 0.22 19.11
C SER A 40 9.27 -0.91 18.32
N ALA A 41 10.06 -1.77 18.98
CA ALA A 41 10.66 -2.94 18.34
C ALA A 41 9.60 -4.00 17.96
N ILE A 42 8.58 -4.20 18.79
CA ILE A 42 7.47 -5.12 18.51
C ILE A 42 6.62 -4.57 17.35
N GLU A 43 6.22 -3.30 17.39
CA GLU A 43 5.43 -2.66 16.31
C GLU A 43 6.17 -2.70 14.96
N LYS A 44 7.49 -2.48 14.95
CA LYS A 44 8.30 -2.60 13.73
C LYS A 44 8.38 -4.04 13.21
N LYS A 45 8.46 -5.02 14.11
CA LYS A 45 8.49 -6.43 13.73
C LYS A 45 7.13 -6.87 13.16
N GLU A 46 6.03 -6.49 13.79
CA GLU A 46 4.67 -6.77 13.31
C GLU A 46 4.39 -6.12 11.95
N ALA A 47 4.80 -4.86 11.78
CA ALA A 47 4.70 -4.17 10.48
C ALA A 47 5.54 -4.86 9.38
N ALA A 48 6.74 -5.33 9.71
CA ALA A 48 7.59 -6.07 8.78
C ALA A 48 7.02 -7.45 8.43
N GLU A 49 6.44 -8.17 9.40
CA GLU A 49 5.77 -9.46 9.18
C GLU A 49 4.51 -9.31 8.34
N GLN A 50 3.72 -8.24 8.57
CA GLN A 50 2.53 -7.95 7.78
C GLN A 50 2.88 -7.57 6.34
N ALA A 51 3.88 -6.70 6.13
CA ALA A 51 4.38 -6.37 4.80
C ALA A 51 4.94 -7.60 4.06
N ALA A 52 5.60 -8.52 4.77
CA ALA A 52 6.09 -9.76 4.18
C ALA A 52 4.94 -10.72 3.79
N LYS A 53 3.87 -10.78 4.60
CA LYS A 53 2.68 -11.58 4.30
C LYS A 53 1.93 -11.05 3.08
N GLU A 54 1.70 -9.73 3.03
CA GLU A 54 1.05 -9.07 1.89
C GLU A 54 1.90 -9.19 0.61
N ALA A 55 3.23 -9.09 0.71
CA ALA A 55 4.12 -9.31 -0.42
C ALA A 55 4.05 -10.75 -0.95
N LYS A 56 3.92 -11.74 -0.06
CA LYS A 56 3.77 -13.15 -0.44
C LYS A 56 2.41 -13.42 -1.09
N GLU A 57 1.31 -12.92 -0.52
CA GLU A 57 -0.02 -13.04 -1.12
C GLU A 57 -0.10 -12.33 -2.48
N ARG A 58 0.54 -11.16 -2.63
CA ARG A 58 0.65 -10.46 -3.90
C ARG A 58 1.49 -11.24 -4.93
N ALA A 59 2.56 -11.91 -4.50
CA ALA A 59 3.36 -12.76 -5.38
C ALA A 59 2.54 -13.98 -5.87
N GLU A 60 1.79 -14.62 -4.97
CA GLU A 60 0.91 -15.75 -5.31
C GLU A 60 -0.26 -15.30 -6.21
N ALA A 61 -0.81 -14.10 -5.99
CA ALA A 61 -1.82 -13.50 -6.86
C ALA A 61 -1.27 -13.17 -8.27
N LYS A 62 -0.04 -12.64 -8.37
CA LYS A 62 0.64 -12.41 -9.66
C LYS A 62 0.87 -13.71 -10.44
N GLU A 63 1.22 -14.79 -9.75
CA GLU A 63 1.45 -16.10 -10.37
C GLU A 63 0.12 -16.67 -10.91
N LYS A 64 -0.96 -16.59 -10.13
CA LYS A 64 -2.31 -16.96 -10.58
C LYS A 64 -2.82 -16.11 -11.74
N ALA A 65 -2.61 -14.78 -11.70
CA ALA A 65 -3.00 -13.88 -12.79
C ALA A 65 -2.25 -14.19 -14.09
N SER A 66 -0.98 -14.60 -14.00
CA SER A 66 -0.18 -15.02 -15.17
C SER A 66 -0.62 -16.36 -15.76
N ARG A 67 -1.13 -17.28 -14.94
CA ARG A 67 -1.74 -18.53 -15.43
C ARG A 67 -3.09 -18.27 -16.09
N SER A 68 -3.89 -17.36 -15.54
CA SER A 68 -5.22 -16.99 -16.09
C SER A 68 -5.13 -16.25 -17.44
N SER A 69 -4.10 -15.42 -17.66
CA SER A 69 -3.89 -14.74 -18.95
C SER A 69 -3.63 -15.70 -20.13
N SER A 70 -3.24 -16.94 -19.84
CA SER A 70 -3.01 -17.98 -20.86
C SER A 70 -4.29 -18.65 -21.35
N SER A 71 -5.44 -18.37 -20.72
CA SER A 71 -6.73 -18.99 -21.03
C SER A 71 -7.65 -18.14 -21.91
N PHE A 72 -7.26 -16.90 -22.25
CA PHE A 72 -8.07 -16.03 -23.11
C PHE A 72 -7.56 -16.12 -24.55
N PRO A 73 -8.36 -16.64 -25.50
CA PRO A 73 -7.95 -16.66 -26.89
C PRO A 73 -7.74 -15.22 -27.37
N VAL A 74 -6.64 -14.99 -28.08
CA VAL A 74 -6.42 -13.71 -28.79
C VAL A 74 -7.42 -13.65 -29.94
N GLN A 75 -8.26 -12.62 -29.95
CA GLN A 75 -9.34 -12.43 -30.91
C GLN A 75 -9.13 -11.13 -31.69
N SER A 76 -9.72 -11.04 -32.89
CA SER A 76 -9.68 -9.82 -33.71
C SER A 76 -10.40 -8.63 -33.06
N SER A 77 -11.36 -8.90 -32.17
CA SER A 77 -12.09 -7.89 -31.40
C SER A 77 -12.74 -8.51 -30.16
N TYR A 78 -12.98 -7.67 -29.15
CA TYR A 78 -13.68 -8.03 -27.92
C TYR A 78 -14.87 -7.10 -27.69
N THR A 79 -15.99 -7.66 -27.24
CA THR A 79 -17.13 -6.87 -26.73
C THR A 79 -16.84 -6.38 -25.31
N VAL A 80 -17.52 -5.32 -24.88
CA VAL A 80 -17.42 -4.81 -23.50
C VAL A 80 -17.72 -5.92 -22.47
N ALA A 81 -18.74 -6.73 -22.71
CA ALA A 81 -19.10 -7.85 -21.83
C ALA A 81 -17.98 -8.90 -21.73
N GLN A 82 -17.29 -9.21 -22.83
CA GLN A 82 -16.12 -10.10 -22.80
C GLN A 82 -14.98 -9.49 -21.98
N ILE A 83 -14.73 -8.18 -22.13
CA ILE A 83 -13.67 -7.48 -21.37
C ILE A 83 -13.99 -7.43 -19.88
N GLN A 84 -15.24 -7.15 -19.52
CA GLN A 84 -15.70 -7.18 -18.13
C GLN A 84 -15.60 -8.58 -17.53
N SER A 85 -15.96 -9.61 -18.29
CA SER A 85 -15.80 -11.01 -17.85
C SER A 85 -14.34 -11.39 -17.64
N MET A 86 -13.44 -10.98 -18.55
CA MET A 86 -11.99 -11.14 -18.38
C MET A 86 -11.53 -10.44 -17.10
N ALA A 87 -11.90 -9.18 -16.90
CA ALA A 87 -11.54 -8.42 -15.71
C ALA A 87 -12.07 -9.09 -14.43
N ALA A 88 -13.30 -9.57 -14.40
CA ALA A 88 -13.89 -10.24 -13.24
C ALA A 88 -13.12 -11.50 -12.82
N SER A 89 -12.47 -12.19 -13.77
CA SER A 89 -11.63 -13.36 -13.49
C SER A 89 -10.21 -13.03 -13.02
N MET A 90 -9.74 -11.80 -13.30
CA MET A 90 -8.35 -11.36 -13.03
C MET A 90 -8.25 -10.47 -11.79
N VAL A 91 -9.29 -9.69 -11.51
CA VAL A 91 -9.33 -8.76 -10.38
C VAL A 91 -9.60 -9.55 -9.08
N PRO A 92 -8.86 -9.28 -7.99
CA PRO A 92 -9.12 -9.93 -6.71
C PRO A 92 -10.57 -9.79 -6.24
N SER A 93 -11.08 -10.82 -5.54
CA SER A 93 -12.44 -10.80 -4.99
C SER A 93 -12.69 -9.57 -4.12
N GLY A 94 -13.85 -8.93 -4.29
CA GLY A 94 -14.21 -7.70 -3.59
C GLY A 94 -13.65 -6.41 -4.19
N GLN A 95 -12.71 -6.47 -5.14
CA GLN A 95 -12.10 -5.29 -5.77
C GLN A 95 -12.71 -4.90 -7.12
N PHE A 96 -13.50 -5.81 -7.73
CA PHE A 96 -13.99 -5.65 -9.10
C PHE A 96 -14.84 -4.40 -9.30
N GLN A 97 -15.71 -4.04 -8.35
CA GLN A 97 -16.57 -2.86 -8.52
C GLN A 97 -15.76 -1.56 -8.59
N CYS A 98 -14.79 -1.39 -7.69
CA CYS A 98 -13.90 -0.23 -7.68
C CYS A 98 -13.05 -0.15 -8.96
N PHE A 99 -12.49 -1.29 -9.38
CA PHE A 99 -11.77 -1.41 -10.64
C PHE A 99 -12.65 -1.03 -11.83
N SER A 100 -13.89 -1.55 -11.87
CA SER A 100 -14.86 -1.30 -12.94
C SER A 100 -15.19 0.18 -13.07
N ASN A 101 -15.40 0.87 -11.95
CA ASN A 101 -15.69 2.31 -11.97
C ASN A 101 -14.56 3.11 -12.60
N ILE A 102 -13.30 2.80 -12.28
CA ILE A 102 -12.15 3.46 -12.90
C ILE A 102 -12.14 3.21 -14.40
N VAL A 103 -12.20 1.94 -14.84
CA VAL A 103 -12.14 1.59 -16.27
C VAL A 103 -13.29 2.24 -17.07
N ASP A 104 -14.47 2.34 -16.47
CA ASP A 104 -15.63 2.99 -17.07
C ASP A 104 -15.41 4.50 -17.26
N HIS A 105 -14.85 5.18 -16.26
CA HIS A 105 -14.50 6.61 -16.34
C HIS A 105 -13.35 6.89 -17.30
N GLU A 106 -12.35 6.02 -17.36
CA GLU A 106 -11.16 6.21 -18.20
C GLU A 106 -11.45 5.97 -19.68
N SER A 107 -12.24 4.94 -20.00
CA SER A 107 -12.37 4.47 -21.39
C SER A 107 -13.76 4.00 -21.80
N SER A 108 -14.72 3.99 -20.87
CA SER A 108 -16.01 3.30 -21.05
C SER A 108 -15.82 1.88 -21.57
N TRP A 109 -14.83 1.17 -21.01
CA TRP A 109 -14.42 -0.19 -21.37
C TRP A 109 -13.88 -0.38 -22.80
N ASN A 110 -13.52 0.71 -23.50
CA ASN A 110 -12.91 0.61 -24.82
C ASN A 110 -11.39 0.42 -24.74
N TYR A 111 -10.93 -0.83 -24.91
CA TYR A 111 -9.51 -1.18 -24.92
C TYR A 111 -8.68 -0.57 -26.07
N ARG A 112 -9.34 0.09 -27.04
CA ARG A 112 -8.72 0.85 -28.14
C ARG A 112 -8.97 2.35 -28.02
N ALA A 113 -9.48 2.82 -26.88
CA ALA A 113 -9.71 4.24 -26.64
C ALA A 113 -8.39 5.01 -26.77
N VAL A 114 -8.42 6.10 -27.56
CA VAL A 114 -7.30 7.01 -27.71
C VAL A 114 -7.79 8.41 -27.39
N ASN A 115 -7.18 9.03 -26.39
CA ASN A 115 -7.38 10.46 -26.17
C ASN A 115 -6.62 11.24 -27.25
N ALA A 116 -7.33 11.93 -28.14
CA ALA A 116 -6.73 12.62 -29.27
C ALA A 116 -5.76 13.74 -28.86
N SER A 117 -5.99 14.39 -27.72
CA SER A 117 -5.19 15.52 -27.25
C SER A 117 -3.91 15.07 -26.56
N SER A 118 -3.97 14.02 -25.73
CA SER A 118 -2.82 13.56 -24.93
C SER A 118 -2.11 12.33 -25.49
N GLY A 119 -2.76 11.54 -26.35
CA GLY A 119 -2.26 10.24 -26.81
C GLY A 119 -2.38 9.11 -25.79
N ALA A 120 -3.11 9.33 -24.69
CA ALA A 120 -3.41 8.29 -23.71
C ALA A 120 -4.19 7.13 -24.36
N TYR A 121 -3.87 5.88 -23.97
CA TYR A 121 -4.34 4.68 -24.68
C TYR A 121 -4.96 3.61 -23.78
N GLY A 122 -6.02 2.98 -24.28
CA GLY A 122 -6.58 1.73 -23.77
C GLY A 122 -7.46 1.89 -22.54
N LEU A 123 -7.71 0.78 -21.85
CA LEU A 123 -8.68 0.68 -20.74
C LEU A 123 -8.37 1.62 -19.56
N PHE A 124 -7.10 1.94 -19.35
CA PHE A 124 -6.62 2.77 -18.23
C PHE A 124 -5.97 4.07 -18.70
N GLN A 125 -6.19 4.44 -19.97
CA GLN A 125 -5.64 5.68 -20.56
C GLN A 125 -4.15 5.90 -20.22
N ALA A 126 -3.33 4.87 -20.42
CA ALA A 126 -1.93 4.93 -20.04
C ALA A 126 -1.16 5.93 -20.92
N LEU A 127 -0.32 6.75 -20.29
CA LEU A 127 0.49 7.78 -20.97
C LEU A 127 2.00 7.64 -20.64
N PRO A 128 2.86 7.29 -21.62
CA PRO A 128 2.51 6.74 -22.93
C PRO A 128 1.96 5.31 -22.82
N GLY A 129 1.10 4.91 -23.77
CA GLY A 129 0.50 3.57 -23.82
C GLY A 129 1.53 2.44 -23.83
N SER A 130 2.72 2.69 -24.37
CA SER A 130 3.84 1.74 -24.42
C SER A 130 4.32 1.26 -23.04
N LYS A 131 3.96 1.93 -21.93
CA LYS A 131 4.21 1.44 -20.57
C LYS A 131 3.60 0.05 -20.31
N MET A 132 2.52 -0.29 -21.02
CA MET A 132 1.86 -1.60 -20.93
C MET A 132 2.71 -2.74 -21.52
N SER A 133 3.71 -2.44 -22.35
CA SER A 133 4.66 -3.44 -22.87
C SER A 133 5.43 -4.18 -21.78
N SER A 134 5.54 -3.58 -20.58
CA SER A 134 6.18 -4.19 -19.41
C SER A 134 5.53 -5.50 -18.94
N VAL A 135 4.26 -5.73 -19.28
CA VAL A 135 3.53 -6.95 -18.86
C VAL A 135 3.13 -7.86 -20.03
N GLY A 136 3.33 -7.41 -21.27
CA GLY A 136 3.04 -8.17 -22.50
C GLY A 136 3.24 -7.33 -23.76
N SER A 137 3.84 -7.90 -24.80
CA SER A 137 4.12 -7.21 -26.07
C SER A 137 2.88 -6.92 -26.92
N ASP A 138 1.77 -7.61 -26.65
CA ASP A 138 0.47 -7.51 -27.33
C ASP A 138 -0.49 -6.48 -26.69
N TRP A 139 0.02 -5.65 -25.77
CA TRP A 139 -0.73 -4.67 -24.99
C TRP A 139 -1.66 -3.77 -25.82
N GLN A 140 -1.29 -3.49 -27.07
CA GLN A 140 -2.07 -2.60 -27.92
C GLN A 140 -3.41 -3.21 -28.31
N THR A 141 -3.49 -4.53 -28.50
CA THR A 141 -4.69 -5.21 -29.00
C THR A 141 -5.28 -6.21 -28.02
N ASN A 142 -4.58 -6.54 -26.95
CA ASN A 142 -5.04 -7.52 -25.96
C ASN A 142 -5.55 -6.83 -24.67
N PRO A 143 -6.88 -6.82 -24.43
CA PRO A 143 -7.45 -6.25 -23.21
C PRO A 143 -6.99 -6.98 -21.93
N ALA A 144 -6.70 -8.28 -21.97
CA ALA A 144 -6.18 -9.00 -20.80
C ALA A 144 -4.80 -8.44 -20.39
N THR A 145 -3.95 -8.10 -21.35
CA THR A 145 -2.66 -7.45 -21.10
C THR A 145 -2.85 -6.07 -20.49
N GLN A 146 -3.83 -5.30 -20.97
CA GLN A 146 -4.16 -3.99 -20.39
C GLN A 146 -4.71 -4.13 -18.96
N ILE A 147 -5.62 -5.07 -18.69
CA ILE A 147 -6.17 -5.38 -17.35
C ILE A 147 -5.04 -5.75 -16.39
N LYS A 148 -4.11 -6.62 -16.81
CA LYS A 148 -2.94 -7.01 -16.01
C LYS A 148 -2.05 -5.81 -15.68
N TRP A 149 -1.83 -4.92 -16.65
CA TRP A 149 -1.06 -3.71 -16.41
C TRP A 149 -1.76 -2.77 -15.43
N GLY A 150 -3.06 -2.53 -15.63
CA GLY A 150 -3.86 -1.64 -14.78
C GLY A 150 -3.91 -2.13 -13.34
N LEU A 151 -4.11 -3.44 -13.11
CA LEU A 151 -4.02 -4.05 -11.79
C LEU A 151 -2.66 -3.79 -11.13
N ASN A 152 -1.55 -4.05 -11.84
CA ASN A 152 -0.21 -3.80 -11.32
C ASN A 152 0.01 -2.32 -10.98
N TYR A 153 -0.52 -1.39 -11.78
CA TYR A 153 -0.43 0.04 -11.54
C TYR A 153 -1.23 0.45 -10.31
N MET A 154 -2.49 0.03 -10.19
CA MET A 154 -3.34 0.31 -9.03
C MET A 154 -2.69 -0.18 -7.74
N ASP A 155 -2.22 -1.42 -7.78
CA ASP A 155 -1.53 -2.09 -6.68
C ASP A 155 -0.24 -1.38 -6.28
N SER A 156 0.55 -0.90 -7.25
CA SER A 156 1.82 -0.24 -6.96
C SER A 156 1.65 1.20 -6.50
N ARG A 157 0.64 1.92 -7.00
CA ARG A 157 0.48 3.37 -6.80
C ARG A 157 -0.44 3.72 -5.64
N TYR A 158 -1.47 2.91 -5.41
CA TYR A 158 -2.52 3.14 -4.42
C TYR A 158 -2.65 1.99 -3.41
N GLY A 159 -2.14 0.81 -3.72
CA GLY A 159 -2.16 -0.37 -2.85
C GLY A 159 -3.21 -1.40 -3.26
N SER A 160 -4.36 -0.96 -3.79
CA SER A 160 -5.40 -1.82 -4.35
C SER A 160 -6.33 -1.07 -5.32
N PRO A 161 -7.19 -1.76 -6.09
CA PRO A 161 -8.19 -1.10 -6.93
C PRO A 161 -9.20 -0.23 -6.16
N CYS A 162 -9.64 -0.65 -4.97
CA CYS A 162 -10.52 0.19 -4.15
C CYS A 162 -9.81 1.42 -3.55
N GLU A 163 -8.53 1.32 -3.19
CA GLU A 163 -7.76 2.50 -2.76
C GLU A 163 -7.57 3.48 -3.93
N ALA A 164 -7.33 2.96 -5.14
CA ALA A 164 -7.29 3.77 -6.35
C ALA A 164 -8.64 4.48 -6.61
N TRP A 165 -9.76 3.80 -6.41
CA TRP A 165 -11.09 4.39 -6.59
C TRP A 165 -11.39 5.44 -5.53
N SER A 166 -11.03 5.20 -4.26
CA SER A 166 -11.11 6.20 -3.19
C SER A 166 -10.30 7.46 -3.55
N PHE A 167 -9.09 7.29 -4.07
CA PHE A 167 -8.27 8.39 -4.55
C PHE A 167 -8.95 9.15 -5.70
N TRP A 168 -9.47 8.44 -6.70
CA TRP A 168 -10.17 9.03 -7.82
C TRP A 168 -11.39 9.84 -7.36
N GLN A 169 -12.22 9.32 -6.45
CA GLN A 169 -13.39 10.06 -5.93
C GLN A 169 -13.00 11.36 -5.22
N ALA A 170 -11.83 11.40 -4.56
CA ALA A 170 -11.36 12.59 -3.86
C ALA A 170 -10.71 13.62 -4.79
N ASN A 171 -10.08 13.17 -5.88
CA ASN A 171 -9.22 14.01 -6.71
C ASN A 171 -9.75 14.25 -8.13
N ASN A 172 -10.67 13.41 -8.60
CA ASN A 172 -11.20 13.36 -9.97
C ASN A 172 -10.11 13.11 -11.03
N TRP A 173 -9.03 12.40 -10.66
CA TRP A 173 -7.99 11.94 -11.57
C TRP A 173 -7.36 10.62 -11.09
N TYR A 174 -6.69 9.92 -12.00
CA TYR A 174 -6.04 8.63 -11.83
C TYR A 174 -4.72 8.54 -12.63
#